data_AF-A0A1M4SBW9-F1
#
_entry.id   AF-A0A1M4SBW9-F1
#
_cell.length_a   1.000
_cell.length_b   1.000
_cell.length_c   1.000
_cell.angle_alpha   90.00
_cell.angle_beta   90.00
_cell.angle_gamma   90.00
#
_symmetry.space_group_name_H-M   'P 1'
#
loop_
_entity.id
_entity.type
_entity.pdbx_description
1 polymer ?
#
loop_
_entity_poly.entity_id
_entity_poly.type
_entity_poly.pdbx_seq_one_letter_code
_entity_poly.pdbx_strand_id
1 'polypeptide(L)'
;MRQRKGLTLIEVILSIMLLGIIAISILPMFIHAIKFSKWNIIRQNAMSMAYAQVEWLKTLDYSTELELKGKYFPVGKDGISLEGVVKEELFMNDESSNPKIIDGVEYRFLTNIYWESGISSTGETVANALRKIDVTVKAKEPFSGKEKEYSIIGTLIAFEGERSPDNATPLKVKAFTGHDFTQLTKNVKIEIYNESKTTLKDWGRTDEKGEAIFVKLLDGKYQVSAKEWEKGEMMGRPSNIKGSYPNEEWISYDLIQINKSEEPYIEHSIFVDYPAYIKLHGVSESMLLGSELRLEPIYNAPEGKVLNLDLKTNLNNLDNLKIWRAWQYRHSLTYNDVEYKLIDKNTRKVWDGVFSYYNNNFTIKDLTLGYVLESKYNSQNIYKFEGNNMIILDIVFPESISSEKIESKIGEPAKFKFSLYDEDVKIPFNLQMIQRDKNSNTNKYKIYLNANYIAMNGKDIIFMLDESILDDNGIGMIGDMNFITLKHSKNNNQ
;
A
#
# COMPACT_ATOMS: atom_id res chain seq x y z
N MET A 1 40.74 -76.18 1.93
CA MET A 1 39.69 -75.59 2.79
C MET A 1 39.87 -74.08 2.83
N ARG A 2 38.99 -73.30 2.18
CA ARG A 2 38.96 -71.83 2.30
C ARG A 2 38.15 -71.47 3.56
N GLN A 3 38.80 -70.93 4.59
CA GLN A 3 38.09 -70.33 5.72
C GLN A 3 37.29 -69.12 5.20
N ARG A 4 35.96 -69.15 5.34
CA ARG A 4 35.13 -67.95 5.19
C ARG A 4 35.41 -67.06 6.40
N LYS A 5 36.34 -66.10 6.26
CA LYS A 5 36.54 -65.05 7.24
C LYS A 5 35.24 -64.23 7.32
N GLY A 6 34.55 -64.28 8.45
CA GLY A 6 33.43 -63.39 8.73
C GLY A 6 33.93 -61.95 8.85
N LEU A 7 33.10 -60.99 8.41
CA LEU A 7 33.35 -59.57 8.62
C LEU A 7 33.39 -59.26 10.12
N THR A 8 34.42 -58.55 10.55
CA THR A 8 34.52 -58.07 11.93
C THR A 8 33.56 -56.90 12.15
N LEU A 9 33.06 -56.74 13.38
CA LEU A 9 32.15 -55.64 13.73
C LEU A 9 32.74 -54.26 13.39
N ILE A 10 34.06 -54.11 13.55
CA ILE A 10 34.78 -52.87 13.23
C ILE A 10 34.79 -52.57 11.73
N GLU A 11 34.96 -53.58 10.87
CA GLU A 11 34.89 -53.42 9.42
C GLU A 11 33.48 -53.03 8.97
N VAL A 12 32.44 -53.57 9.62
CA VAL A 12 31.04 -53.18 9.35
C VAL A 12 30.80 -51.72 9.74
N ILE A 13 31.25 -51.31 10.93
CA ILE A 13 31.12 -49.93 11.41
C ILE A 13 31.88 -48.94 10.51
N LEU A 14 33.12 -49.25 10.12
CA LEU A 14 33.91 -48.43 9.19
C LEU A 14 33.25 -48.34 7.81
N SER A 15 32.69 -49.43 7.30
CA SER A 15 31.98 -49.44 6.02
C SER A 15 30.71 -48.58 6.05
N ILE A 16 29.95 -48.64 7.14
CA ILE A 16 28.75 -47.81 7.34
C ILE A 16 29.14 -46.33 7.47
N MET A 17 30.18 -46.01 8.23
CA MET A 17 30.67 -44.63 8.33
C MET A 17 31.15 -44.08 6.98
N LEU A 18 31.90 -44.89 6.22
CA LEU A 18 32.37 -44.50 4.88
C LEU A 18 31.18 -44.26 3.94
N LEU A 19 30.20 -45.18 3.90
CA LEU A 19 28.96 -45.02 3.15
C LEU A 19 28.20 -43.76 3.58
N GLY A 20 28.14 -43.48 4.88
CA GLY A 20 27.52 -42.28 5.43
C GLY A 20 28.19 -41.00 4.93
N ILE A 21 29.52 -40.92 5.00
CA ILE A 21 30.30 -39.75 4.52
C ILE A 21 30.10 -39.56 3.00
N ILE A 22 30.16 -40.66 2.23
CA ILE A 22 29.92 -40.64 0.79
C ILE A 22 28.51 -40.15 0.49
N ALA A 23 27.49 -40.68 1.17
CA ALA A 23 26.10 -40.29 0.96
C ALA A 23 25.85 -38.81 1.32
N ILE A 24 26.39 -38.33 2.45
CA ILE A 24 26.27 -36.93 2.87
C ILE A 24 26.95 -35.99 1.86
N SER A 25 28.06 -36.41 1.25
CA SER A 25 28.76 -35.61 0.25
C SER A 25 28.05 -35.58 -1.10
N ILE A 26 27.47 -36.71 -1.51
CA ILE A 26 26.91 -36.90 -2.86
C ILE A 26 25.44 -36.45 -2.95
N LEU A 27 24.65 -36.56 -1.88
CA LEU A 27 23.23 -36.21 -1.89
C LEU A 27 22.97 -34.74 -2.26
N PRO A 28 23.70 -33.73 -1.72
CA PRO A 28 23.52 -32.34 -2.12
C PRO A 28 23.81 -32.10 -3.60
N MET A 29 24.83 -32.78 -4.16
CA MET A 29 25.18 -32.68 -5.58
C MET A 29 24.06 -33.25 -6.46
N PHE A 30 23.49 -34.41 -6.12
CA PHE A 30 22.34 -34.96 -6.86
C PHE A 30 21.12 -34.04 -6.79
N ILE A 31 20.79 -33.50 -5.62
CA ILE A 31 19.68 -32.55 -5.48
C ILE A 31 19.91 -31.31 -6.34
N HIS A 32 21.13 -30.77 -6.35
CA HIS A 32 21.46 -29.61 -7.17
C HIS A 32 21.39 -29.93 -8.68
N ALA A 33 21.90 -31.09 -9.11
CA ALA A 33 21.83 -31.54 -10.49
C ALA A 33 20.38 -31.72 -10.97
N ILE A 34 19.51 -32.32 -10.15
CA ILE A 34 18.08 -32.48 -10.45
C ILE A 34 17.41 -31.09 -10.54
N LYS A 35 17.70 -30.18 -9.59
CA LYS A 35 17.20 -28.80 -9.61
C LYS A 35 17.58 -28.09 -10.90
N PHE A 36 18.85 -28.16 -11.28
CA PHE A 36 19.37 -27.53 -12.49
C PHE A 36 18.77 -28.12 -13.77
N SER A 37 18.65 -29.45 -13.84
CA SER A 37 18.02 -30.13 -14.97
C SER A 37 16.55 -29.73 -15.15
N LYS A 38 15.75 -29.76 -14.07
CA LYS A 38 14.35 -29.32 -14.11
C LYS A 38 14.22 -27.85 -14.52
N TRP A 39 15.08 -26.98 -13.99
CA TRP A 39 15.09 -25.57 -14.35
C TRP A 39 15.39 -25.35 -15.85
N ASN A 40 16.36 -26.07 -16.40
CA ASN A 40 16.69 -25.99 -17.83
C ASN A 40 15.56 -26.49 -18.73
N ILE A 41 14.89 -27.58 -18.36
CA ILE A 41 13.73 -28.10 -19.12
C ILE A 41 12.61 -27.05 -19.16
N ILE A 42 12.27 -26.46 -18.02
CA ILE A 42 11.24 -25.40 -17.93
C ILE A 42 11.64 -24.21 -18.81
N ARG A 43 12.91 -23.80 -18.75
CA ARG A 43 13.43 -22.69 -19.56
C ARG A 43 13.36 -22.99 -21.06
N GLN A 44 13.78 -24.19 -21.50
CA GLN A 44 13.74 -24.58 -22.92
C GLN A 44 12.31 -24.63 -23.45
N ASN A 45 11.38 -25.21 -22.68
CA ASN A 45 9.97 -25.24 -23.04
C ASN A 45 9.40 -23.81 -23.14
N ALA A 46 9.66 -22.96 -22.14
CA ALA A 46 9.22 -21.57 -22.14
C ALA A 46 9.75 -20.79 -23.37
N MET A 47 11.03 -20.99 -23.73
CA MET A 47 11.65 -20.38 -24.89
C MET A 47 11.02 -20.88 -26.20
N SER A 48 10.83 -22.20 -26.35
CA SER A 48 10.16 -22.79 -27.51
C SER A 48 8.73 -22.26 -27.68
N MET A 49 7.98 -22.12 -26.58
CA MET A 49 6.63 -21.57 -26.60
C MET A 49 6.61 -20.09 -26.95
N ALA A 50 7.53 -19.29 -26.38
CA ALA A 50 7.66 -17.88 -26.74
C ALA A 50 7.96 -17.70 -28.23
N TYR A 51 8.84 -18.52 -28.81
CA TYR A 51 9.11 -18.50 -30.26
C TYR A 51 7.88 -18.88 -31.07
N ALA A 52 7.20 -19.96 -30.70
CA ALA A 52 6.00 -20.39 -31.41
C ALA A 52 4.92 -19.30 -31.39
N GLN A 53 4.74 -18.62 -30.26
CA GLN A 53 3.82 -17.49 -30.13
C GLN A 53 4.21 -16.34 -31.06
N VAL A 54 5.50 -15.96 -31.08
CA VAL A 54 6.00 -14.90 -31.97
C VAL A 54 5.81 -15.26 -33.45
N GLU A 55 6.11 -16.49 -33.84
CA GLU A 55 5.92 -16.93 -35.23
C GLU A 55 4.44 -16.92 -35.63
N TRP A 56 3.54 -17.34 -34.74
CA TRP A 56 2.10 -17.21 -34.98
C TRP A 56 1.67 -15.74 -35.12
N LEU A 57 2.16 -14.85 -34.26
CA LEU A 57 1.85 -13.41 -34.36
C LEU A 57 2.31 -12.82 -35.70
N LYS A 58 3.44 -13.28 -36.25
CA LYS A 58 3.91 -12.86 -37.58
C LYS A 58 3.01 -13.32 -38.74
N THR A 59 2.15 -14.32 -38.52
CA THR A 59 1.20 -14.77 -39.56
C THR A 59 -0.05 -13.89 -39.63
N LEU A 60 -0.31 -13.06 -38.60
CA LEU A 60 -1.46 -12.17 -38.56
C LEU A 60 -1.25 -10.96 -39.46
N ASP A 61 -2.33 -10.48 -40.07
CA ASP A 61 -2.27 -9.27 -40.88
C ASP A 61 -1.90 -8.04 -40.03
N TYR A 62 -0.85 -7.32 -40.46
CA TYR A 62 -0.33 -6.17 -39.74
C TYR A 62 -1.35 -5.03 -39.61
N SER A 63 -2.28 -4.87 -40.55
CA SER A 63 -3.20 -3.74 -40.62
C SER A 63 -4.58 -4.02 -40.05
N THR A 64 -4.96 -5.29 -39.90
CA THR A 64 -6.33 -5.69 -39.50
C THR A 64 -6.41 -6.70 -38.36
N GLU A 65 -5.34 -7.45 -38.04
CA GLU A 65 -5.39 -8.54 -37.06
C GLU A 65 -4.35 -8.40 -35.93
N LEU A 66 -3.12 -7.98 -36.24
CA LEU A 66 -1.98 -7.89 -35.31
C LEU A 66 -2.11 -6.80 -34.23
N GLU A 67 -3.11 -6.89 -33.38
CA GLU A 67 -3.30 -5.98 -32.26
C GLU A 67 -3.97 -6.74 -31.10
N LEU A 68 -3.80 -6.23 -29.87
CA LEU A 68 -4.45 -6.83 -28.71
C LEU A 68 -5.97 -6.65 -28.77
N LYS A 69 -6.71 -7.67 -28.32
CA LYS A 69 -8.16 -7.62 -28.19
C LYS A 69 -8.57 -6.48 -27.25
N GLY A 70 -9.61 -5.76 -27.62
CA GLY A 70 -10.05 -4.53 -26.96
C GLY A 70 -9.25 -3.28 -27.33
N LYS A 71 -8.19 -3.40 -28.13
CA LYS A 71 -7.59 -2.27 -28.83
C LYS A 71 -8.11 -2.20 -30.25
N TYR A 72 -8.21 -0.98 -30.74
CA TYR A 72 -8.77 -0.73 -32.05
C TYR A 72 -7.68 -0.29 -33.03
N PHE A 73 -7.70 -0.88 -34.21
CA PHE A 73 -6.96 -0.37 -35.34
C PHE A 73 -7.48 1.02 -35.67
N PRO A 74 -6.58 1.97 -35.93
CA PRO A 74 -6.99 3.27 -36.40
C PRO A 74 -7.64 3.10 -37.77
N VAL A 75 -8.95 3.36 -37.79
CA VAL A 75 -9.84 3.63 -38.92
C VAL A 75 -9.13 3.51 -40.28
N GLY A 76 -9.38 2.40 -40.99
CA GLY A 76 -8.99 2.28 -42.40
C GLY A 76 -9.63 3.38 -43.26
N LYS A 77 -9.27 3.47 -44.55
CA LYS A 77 -9.85 4.44 -45.50
C LYS A 77 -11.38 4.48 -45.51
N ASP A 78 -12.04 3.44 -44.99
CA ASP A 78 -13.48 3.22 -45.01
C ASP A 78 -14.20 3.63 -43.71
N GLY A 79 -13.52 4.21 -42.72
CA GLY A 79 -14.20 4.72 -41.51
C GLY A 79 -14.46 3.67 -40.42
N ILE A 80 -14.15 2.39 -40.65
CA ILE A 80 -14.41 1.29 -39.71
C ILE A 80 -13.16 0.99 -38.88
N SER A 81 -13.35 1.04 -37.55
CA SER A 81 -12.35 0.69 -36.54
C SER A 81 -12.44 -0.82 -36.27
N LEU A 82 -11.44 -1.59 -36.70
CA LEU A 82 -11.38 -3.03 -36.42
C LEU A 82 -10.75 -3.27 -35.04
N GLU A 83 -11.16 -4.32 -34.34
CA GLU A 83 -10.57 -4.71 -33.06
C GLU A 83 -9.44 -5.72 -33.28
N GLY A 84 -8.37 -5.64 -32.48
CA GLY A 84 -7.32 -6.65 -32.45
C GLY A 84 -7.84 -8.05 -32.11
N VAL A 85 -7.19 -9.08 -32.63
CA VAL A 85 -7.60 -10.47 -32.35
C VAL A 85 -6.79 -11.12 -31.23
N VAL A 86 -5.63 -10.56 -30.85
CA VAL A 86 -4.68 -11.22 -29.95
C VAL A 86 -5.09 -11.06 -28.48
N LYS A 87 -5.27 -12.17 -27.77
CA LYS A 87 -5.54 -12.17 -26.32
C LYS A 87 -4.23 -12.27 -25.55
N GLU A 88 -3.96 -11.29 -24.68
CA GLU A 88 -2.63 -11.13 -24.04
C GLU A 88 -2.17 -12.35 -23.23
N GLU A 89 -3.10 -13.04 -22.55
CA GLU A 89 -2.79 -14.15 -21.64
C GLU A 89 -2.85 -15.56 -22.29
N LEU A 90 -3.24 -15.65 -23.57
CA LEU A 90 -3.43 -16.93 -24.25
C LEU A 90 -2.29 -17.24 -25.22
N PHE A 91 -1.90 -18.51 -25.27
CA PHE A 91 -1.06 -19.07 -26.31
C PHE A 91 -1.87 -19.28 -27.59
N MET A 92 -1.53 -18.58 -28.66
CA MET A 92 -2.19 -18.66 -29.97
C MET A 92 -3.73 -18.53 -29.89
N ASN A 93 -4.24 -17.70 -28.97
CA ASN A 93 -5.66 -17.52 -28.69
C ASN A 93 -6.44 -18.78 -28.26
N ASP A 94 -5.76 -19.86 -27.86
CA ASP A 94 -6.37 -21.08 -27.33
C ASP A 94 -6.90 -20.84 -25.90
N GLU A 95 -8.22 -20.93 -25.69
CA GLU A 95 -8.84 -20.72 -24.37
C GLU A 95 -8.36 -21.73 -23.31
N SER A 96 -7.83 -22.90 -23.73
CA SER A 96 -7.29 -23.92 -22.82
C SER A 96 -5.84 -23.66 -22.39
N SER A 97 -5.27 -22.49 -22.75
CA SER A 97 -3.84 -22.21 -22.58
C SER A 97 -3.48 -21.22 -21.47
N ASN A 98 -4.43 -20.86 -20.60
CA ASN A 98 -4.17 -20.02 -19.42
C ASN A 98 -4.58 -20.74 -18.12
N PRO A 99 -3.69 -21.55 -17.51
CA PRO A 99 -2.31 -21.84 -17.93
C PRO A 99 -2.21 -23.00 -18.94
N LYS A 100 -1.16 -23.01 -19.76
CA LYS A 100 -0.78 -24.16 -20.59
C LYS A 100 0.02 -25.15 -19.75
N ILE A 101 -0.39 -26.41 -19.74
CA ILE A 101 0.25 -27.45 -18.92
C ILE A 101 1.11 -28.36 -19.80
N ILE A 102 2.40 -28.46 -19.46
CA ILE A 102 3.33 -29.41 -20.09
C ILE A 102 4.10 -30.12 -18.97
N ASP A 103 4.06 -31.45 -18.96
CA ASP A 103 4.73 -32.30 -17.96
C ASP A 103 4.42 -31.91 -16.49
N GLY A 104 3.17 -31.49 -16.25
CA GLY A 104 2.70 -31.04 -14.92
C GLY A 104 3.22 -29.66 -14.49
N VAL A 105 3.88 -28.91 -15.38
CA VAL A 105 4.28 -27.52 -15.15
C VAL A 105 3.28 -26.59 -15.82
N GLU A 106 2.75 -25.65 -15.04
CA GLU A 106 1.86 -24.58 -15.51
C GLU A 106 2.70 -23.44 -16.09
N TYR A 107 2.44 -23.08 -17.35
CA TYR A 107 3.02 -21.93 -18.03
C TYR A 107 1.96 -20.88 -18.29
N ARG A 108 2.28 -19.61 -18.01
CA ARG A 108 1.44 -18.44 -18.26
C ARG A 108 2.09 -17.53 -19.27
N PHE A 109 1.28 -16.93 -20.13
CA PHE A 109 1.71 -16.04 -21.20
C PHE A 109 1.35 -14.61 -20.86
N LEU A 110 2.20 -13.68 -21.29
CA LEU A 110 1.89 -12.26 -21.38
C LEU A 110 2.46 -11.76 -22.71
N THR A 111 1.56 -11.51 -23.66
CA THR A 111 1.88 -10.91 -24.96
C THR A 111 1.58 -9.42 -24.90
N ASN A 112 2.60 -8.59 -25.10
CA ASN A 112 2.45 -7.15 -25.26
C ASN A 112 2.71 -6.76 -26.72
N ILE A 113 1.82 -5.93 -27.28
CA ILE A 113 1.96 -5.35 -28.62
C ILE A 113 1.83 -3.84 -28.46
N TYR A 114 2.86 -3.11 -28.89
CA TYR A 114 2.94 -1.66 -28.73
C TYR A 114 3.72 -1.00 -29.87
N TRP A 115 3.57 0.32 -29.97
CA TRP A 115 4.25 1.14 -30.96
C TRP A 115 5.66 1.52 -30.50
N GLU A 116 6.62 1.43 -31.41
CA GLU A 116 7.96 2.00 -31.24
C GLU A 116 8.19 3.11 -32.28
N SER A 117 8.73 4.23 -31.81
CA SER A 117 9.06 5.37 -32.66
C SER A 117 10.29 5.10 -33.53
N GLY A 118 10.27 5.56 -34.77
CA GLY A 118 11.41 5.48 -35.69
C GLY A 118 11.64 6.81 -36.41
N ILE A 119 12.78 6.93 -37.08
CA ILE A 119 13.11 8.08 -37.92
C ILE A 119 12.79 7.69 -39.37
N SER A 120 12.00 8.51 -40.06
CA SER A 120 11.72 8.34 -41.49
C SER A 120 12.96 8.68 -42.34
N SER A 121 12.93 8.35 -43.63
CA SER A 121 13.94 8.77 -44.60
C SER A 121 14.00 10.29 -44.77
N THR A 122 12.93 11.00 -44.41
CA THR A 122 12.88 12.48 -44.37
C THR A 122 13.56 13.07 -43.13
N GLY A 123 13.97 12.24 -42.17
CA GLY A 123 14.58 12.65 -40.90
C GLY A 123 13.55 13.01 -39.81
N GLU A 124 12.26 12.92 -40.10
CA GLU A 124 11.18 13.19 -39.15
C GLU A 124 10.91 11.98 -38.25
N THR A 125 10.52 12.22 -37.00
CA THR A 125 10.19 11.14 -36.07
C THR A 125 8.75 10.68 -36.30
N VAL A 126 8.56 9.38 -36.53
CA VAL A 126 7.26 8.72 -36.68
C VAL A 126 7.02 7.86 -35.44
N ALA A 127 6.07 8.24 -34.58
CA ALA A 127 5.87 7.56 -33.30
C ALA A 127 5.28 6.14 -33.40
N ASN A 128 4.63 5.80 -34.52
CA ASN A 128 4.11 4.47 -34.84
C ASN A 128 4.82 3.85 -36.05
N ALA A 129 6.14 4.03 -36.11
CA ALA A 129 6.96 3.49 -37.18
C ALA A 129 6.91 1.96 -37.21
N LEU A 130 7.04 1.32 -36.05
CA LEU A 130 7.15 -0.13 -35.91
C LEU A 130 6.20 -0.64 -34.83
N ARG A 131 5.71 -1.87 -35.00
CA ARG A 131 5.10 -2.62 -33.90
C ARG A 131 6.14 -3.50 -33.26
N LYS A 132 6.28 -3.36 -31.96
CA LYS A 132 7.10 -4.25 -31.15
C LYS A 132 6.19 -5.23 -30.42
N ILE A 133 6.63 -6.49 -30.41
CA ILE A 133 5.93 -7.59 -29.77
C ILE A 133 6.88 -8.19 -28.76
N ASP A 134 6.47 -8.19 -27.50
CA ASP A 134 7.16 -8.89 -26.42
C ASP A 134 6.28 -10.03 -25.93
N VAL A 135 6.80 -11.26 -26.02
CA VAL A 135 6.16 -12.45 -25.45
C VAL A 135 6.94 -12.88 -24.22
N THR A 136 6.28 -12.79 -23.07
CA THR A 136 6.81 -13.25 -21.78
C THR A 136 6.14 -14.56 -21.39
N VAL A 137 6.95 -15.57 -21.05
CA VAL A 137 6.45 -16.86 -20.56
C VAL A 137 6.94 -17.07 -19.13
N LYS A 138 5.97 -17.26 -18.24
CA LYS A 138 6.20 -17.49 -16.81
C LYS A 138 5.84 -18.92 -16.43
N ALA A 139 6.52 -19.44 -15.42
CA ALA A 139 6.17 -20.71 -14.81
C ALA A 139 6.50 -20.68 -13.32
N LYS A 140 5.86 -21.55 -12.54
CA LYS A 140 6.23 -21.73 -11.12
C LYS A 140 7.53 -22.51 -11.02
N GLU A 141 8.48 -21.98 -10.28
CA GLU A 141 9.69 -22.71 -9.93
C GLU A 141 9.34 -23.91 -9.03
N PRO A 142 9.68 -25.16 -9.41
CA PRO A 142 9.22 -26.36 -8.72
C PRO A 142 9.60 -26.46 -7.24
N PHE A 143 10.64 -25.75 -6.82
CA PHE A 143 11.20 -25.85 -5.47
C PHE A 143 10.79 -24.70 -4.55
N SER A 144 10.56 -23.51 -5.08
CA SER A 144 10.13 -22.34 -4.29
C SER A 144 8.63 -22.09 -4.38
N GLY A 145 7.95 -22.67 -5.38
CA GLY A 145 6.56 -22.39 -5.72
C GLY A 145 6.34 -20.98 -6.28
N LYS A 146 7.40 -20.14 -6.35
CA LYS A 146 7.30 -18.77 -6.84
C LYS A 146 7.30 -18.78 -8.36
N GLU A 147 6.42 -17.95 -8.93
CA GLU A 147 6.41 -17.71 -10.36
C GLU A 147 7.64 -16.90 -10.78
N LYS A 148 8.29 -17.32 -11.86
CA LYS A 148 9.43 -16.64 -12.46
C LYS A 148 9.24 -16.53 -13.96
N GLU A 149 9.81 -15.48 -14.53
CA GLU A 149 9.96 -15.33 -15.98
C GLU A 149 11.08 -16.24 -16.46
N TYR A 150 10.78 -17.12 -17.42
CA TYR A 150 11.74 -18.07 -17.97
C TYR A 150 12.18 -17.69 -19.39
N SER A 151 11.34 -16.96 -20.13
CA SER A 151 11.66 -16.46 -21.46
C SER A 151 10.95 -15.14 -21.72
N ILE A 152 11.71 -14.18 -22.27
CA ILE A 152 11.19 -12.95 -22.87
C ILE A 152 11.75 -12.91 -24.28
N ILE A 153 10.89 -12.96 -25.29
CA ILE A 153 11.29 -12.81 -26.68
C ILE A 153 10.62 -11.55 -27.22
N GLY A 154 11.44 -10.56 -27.54
CA GLY A 154 11.03 -9.34 -28.23
C GLY A 154 11.33 -9.47 -29.72
N THR A 155 10.35 -9.15 -30.57
CA THR A 155 10.55 -9.00 -32.01
C THR A 155 9.96 -7.68 -32.49
N LEU A 156 10.55 -7.12 -33.54
CA LEU A 156 9.99 -6.00 -34.27
C LEU A 156 9.31 -6.53 -35.52
N ILE A 157 8.10 -6.05 -35.78
CA ILE A 157 7.37 -6.28 -37.02
C ILE A 157 7.17 -4.91 -37.67
N ALA A 158 7.75 -4.76 -38.86
CA ALA A 158 7.65 -3.57 -39.68
C ALA A 158 6.60 -3.77 -40.76
N PHE A 159 5.93 -2.68 -41.15
CA PHE A 159 5.16 -2.64 -42.37
C PHE A 159 6.11 -2.64 -43.59
N GLU A 160 5.73 -3.31 -44.68
CA GLU A 160 6.43 -3.15 -45.95
C GLU A 160 6.09 -1.77 -46.57
N GLY A 161 6.96 -0.80 -46.32
CA GLY A 161 6.85 0.55 -46.86
C GLY A 161 7.10 1.63 -45.82
N GLU A 162 7.41 2.83 -46.30
CA GLU A 162 7.66 3.97 -45.43
C GLU A 162 6.35 4.63 -45.01
N ARG A 163 6.17 4.86 -43.69
CA ARG A 163 5.02 5.59 -43.16
C ARG A 163 5.32 7.08 -43.08
N SER A 164 4.41 7.89 -43.58
CA SER A 164 4.38 9.31 -43.28
C SER A 164 4.01 9.54 -41.81
N PRO A 165 4.51 10.62 -41.17
CA PRO A 165 4.05 11.03 -39.86
C PRO A 165 2.53 11.20 -39.83
N ASP A 166 1.89 10.76 -38.75
CA ASP A 166 0.46 10.98 -38.55
C ASP A 166 0.17 12.48 -38.35
N ASN A 167 -0.98 12.95 -38.82
CA ASN A 167 -1.40 14.34 -38.66
C ASN A 167 -1.74 14.72 -37.20
N ALA A 168 -1.92 13.72 -36.31
CA ALA A 168 -2.27 13.91 -34.91
C ALA A 168 -1.03 13.66 -34.03
N THR A 169 -0.81 14.52 -33.04
CA THR A 169 0.33 14.37 -32.13
C THR A 169 0.12 13.17 -31.19
N PRO A 170 1.04 12.18 -31.17
CA PRO A 170 1.00 11.02 -30.29
C PRO A 170 1.08 11.39 -28.81
N LEU A 171 0.45 10.60 -27.95
CA LEU A 171 0.63 10.68 -26.50
C LEU A 171 1.63 9.61 -26.05
N LYS A 172 2.71 10.02 -25.40
CA LYS A 172 3.68 9.14 -24.75
C LYS A 172 3.46 9.20 -23.24
N VAL A 173 3.09 8.08 -22.64
CA VAL A 173 2.90 7.94 -21.19
C VAL A 173 4.10 7.22 -20.59
N LYS A 174 4.72 7.82 -19.57
CA LYS A 174 5.80 7.22 -18.78
C LYS A 174 5.29 6.85 -17.40
N ALA A 175 5.50 5.60 -16.98
CA ALA A 175 5.13 5.16 -15.63
C ALA A 175 6.35 5.12 -14.71
N PHE A 176 6.23 5.79 -13.56
CA PHE A 176 7.26 5.86 -12.54
C PHE A 176 6.83 5.17 -11.26
N THR A 177 7.79 4.54 -10.58
CA THR A 177 7.66 3.90 -9.28
C THR A 177 8.90 4.17 -8.44
N GLY A 178 8.96 3.61 -7.24
CA GLY A 178 10.09 3.81 -6.31
C GLY A 178 9.77 4.81 -5.21
N HIS A 179 10.66 4.90 -4.22
CA HIS A 179 10.48 5.77 -3.05
C HIS A 179 10.45 7.27 -3.43
N ASP A 180 11.26 7.64 -4.42
CA ASP A 180 11.41 8.99 -4.97
C ASP A 180 10.71 9.19 -6.32
N PHE A 181 10.05 8.14 -6.83
CA PHE A 181 9.37 8.14 -8.13
C PHE A 181 10.25 8.50 -9.33
N THR A 182 11.53 8.14 -9.29
CA THR A 182 12.44 8.33 -10.44
C THR A 182 12.64 7.06 -11.27
N GLN A 183 12.18 5.90 -10.79
CA GLN A 183 12.38 4.63 -11.47
C GLN A 183 11.26 4.37 -12.48
N LEU A 184 11.62 4.28 -13.76
CA LEU A 184 10.70 3.85 -14.82
C LEU A 184 10.28 2.40 -14.59
N THR A 185 9.01 2.09 -14.85
CA THR A 185 8.46 0.74 -14.65
C THR A 185 7.74 0.19 -15.87
N LYS A 186 8.08 -1.06 -16.19
CA LYS A 186 7.47 -1.83 -17.27
C LYS A 186 6.18 -2.53 -16.87
N ASN A 187 5.43 -2.94 -17.90
CA ASN A 187 4.22 -3.76 -17.82
C ASN A 187 3.09 -3.17 -16.96
N VAL A 188 3.02 -1.84 -16.89
CA VAL A 188 1.89 -1.12 -16.30
C VAL A 188 0.85 -0.89 -17.39
N LYS A 189 -0.36 -1.41 -17.19
CA LYS A 189 -1.49 -1.22 -18.12
C LYS A 189 -2.04 0.18 -17.96
N ILE A 190 -1.97 0.94 -19.04
CA ILE A 190 -2.50 2.30 -19.17
C ILE A 190 -3.75 2.22 -20.03
N GLU A 191 -4.81 2.86 -19.55
CA GLU A 191 -6.07 2.99 -20.28
C GLU A 191 -6.38 4.47 -20.51
N ILE A 192 -6.82 4.77 -21.73
CA ILE A 192 -7.21 6.10 -22.18
C ILE A 192 -8.71 6.11 -22.43
N TYR A 193 -9.41 6.99 -21.73
CA TYR A 193 -10.83 7.23 -21.93
C TYR A 193 -11.07 8.63 -22.46
N ASN A 194 -12.25 8.85 -23.04
CA ASN A 194 -12.75 10.22 -23.25
C ASN A 194 -12.88 10.97 -21.90
N GLU A 195 -12.99 12.30 -21.96
CA GLU A 195 -13.11 13.17 -20.77
C GLU A 195 -14.20 12.73 -19.78
N SER A 196 -15.32 12.16 -20.26
CA SER A 196 -16.43 11.67 -19.43
C SER A 196 -16.22 10.27 -18.83
N LYS A 197 -15.11 9.59 -19.14
CA LYS A 197 -14.81 8.21 -18.70
C LYS A 197 -15.85 7.16 -19.12
N THR A 198 -16.60 7.42 -20.18
CA THR A 198 -17.68 6.51 -20.64
C THR A 198 -17.20 5.53 -21.70
N THR A 199 -16.13 5.86 -22.41
CA THR A 199 -15.70 5.10 -23.59
C THR A 199 -14.19 4.96 -23.58
N LEU A 200 -13.72 3.71 -23.52
CA LEU A 200 -12.31 3.38 -23.73
C LEU A 200 -11.94 3.73 -25.18
N LYS A 201 -10.86 4.48 -25.33
CA LYS A 201 -10.35 4.93 -26.63
C LYS A 201 -9.14 4.13 -27.06
N ASP A 202 -8.24 3.85 -26.12
CA ASP A 202 -7.08 2.99 -26.35
C ASP A 202 -6.55 2.46 -25.01
N TRP A 203 -5.72 1.44 -25.05
CA TRP A 203 -4.98 0.95 -23.90
C TRP A 203 -3.64 0.33 -24.31
N GLY A 204 -2.72 0.15 -23.38
CA GLY A 204 -1.42 -0.48 -23.66
C GLY A 204 -0.62 -0.70 -22.40
N ARG A 205 0.40 -1.55 -22.46
CA ARG A 205 1.32 -1.78 -21.33
C ARG A 205 2.64 -1.07 -21.59
N THR A 206 3.22 -0.48 -20.55
CA THR A 206 4.53 0.15 -20.64
C THR A 206 5.62 -0.85 -20.99
N ASP A 207 6.57 -0.43 -21.83
CA ASP A 207 7.68 -1.25 -22.31
C ASP A 207 8.84 -1.36 -21.30
N GLU A 208 9.98 -1.93 -21.71
CA GLU A 208 11.19 -2.04 -20.86
C GLU A 208 11.78 -0.67 -20.43
N LYS A 209 11.44 0.41 -21.14
CA LYS A 209 11.80 1.79 -20.78
C LYS A 209 10.72 2.46 -19.92
N GLY A 210 9.63 1.76 -19.59
CA GLY A 210 8.50 2.28 -18.84
C GLY A 210 7.62 3.23 -19.65
N GLU A 211 7.65 3.14 -20.98
CA GLU A 211 6.92 4.02 -21.90
C GLU A 211 5.77 3.27 -22.59
N ALA A 212 4.65 3.96 -22.80
CA ALA A 212 3.54 3.50 -23.64
C ALA A 212 3.17 4.61 -24.63
N ILE A 213 3.17 4.30 -25.93
CA ILE A 213 2.86 5.26 -27.00
C ILE A 213 1.47 4.98 -27.55
N PHE A 214 0.65 6.03 -27.55
CA PHE A 214 -0.71 6.04 -28.08
C PHE A 214 -0.78 6.97 -29.27
N VAL A 215 -1.26 6.45 -30.39
CA VAL A 215 -1.27 7.18 -31.67
C VAL A 215 -2.69 7.42 -32.15
N LYS A 216 -2.85 8.45 -32.99
CA LYS A 216 -4.13 8.80 -33.64
C LYS A 216 -5.29 9.06 -32.67
N LEU A 217 -4.97 9.57 -31.48
CA LEU A 217 -5.94 10.25 -30.63
C LEU A 217 -6.35 11.55 -31.34
N LEU A 218 -7.66 11.79 -31.44
CA LEU A 218 -8.18 13.04 -31.98
C LEU A 218 -7.89 14.19 -31.02
N ASP A 219 -7.91 15.42 -31.53
CA ASP A 219 -7.81 16.60 -30.66
C ASP A 219 -8.97 16.60 -29.65
N GLY A 220 -8.65 16.75 -28.37
CA GLY A 220 -9.62 16.66 -27.28
C GLY A 220 -9.02 16.38 -25.91
N LYS A 221 -9.89 16.31 -24.91
CA LYS A 221 -9.51 15.94 -23.53
C LYS A 221 -9.72 14.47 -23.28
N TYR A 222 -8.74 13.86 -22.63
CA TYR A 222 -8.72 12.45 -22.31
C TYR A 222 -8.39 12.22 -20.84
N GLN A 223 -8.95 11.15 -20.28
CA GLN A 223 -8.54 10.62 -18.98
C GLN A 223 -7.53 9.50 -19.19
N VAL A 224 -6.37 9.62 -18.57
CA VAL A 224 -5.31 8.59 -18.59
C VAL A 224 -5.19 8.00 -17.20
N SER A 225 -5.22 6.67 -17.10
CA SER A 225 -5.11 5.98 -15.81
C SER A 225 -4.32 4.69 -15.91
N ALA A 226 -3.51 4.40 -14.88
CA ALA A 226 -2.97 3.07 -14.66
C ALA A 226 -4.03 2.16 -14.02
N LYS A 227 -4.16 0.94 -14.52
CA LYS A 227 -5.17 -0.03 -14.03
C LYS A 227 -4.57 -1.26 -13.39
N GLU A 228 -3.54 -1.80 -13.99
CA GLU A 228 -2.99 -3.09 -13.64
C GLU A 228 -1.47 -3.05 -13.71
N TRP A 229 -0.83 -3.84 -12.87
CA TRP A 229 0.60 -4.06 -12.90
C TRP A 229 0.88 -5.55 -12.87
N GLU A 230 1.76 -6.01 -13.75
CA GLU A 230 2.23 -7.38 -13.75
C GLU A 230 2.82 -7.83 -12.39
N LYS A 231 3.37 -6.89 -11.62
CA LYS A 231 3.93 -7.19 -10.29
C LYS A 231 2.87 -7.41 -9.19
N GLY A 232 1.58 -7.39 -9.53
CA GLY A 232 0.48 -7.64 -8.62
C GLY A 232 -0.30 -6.38 -8.26
N GLU A 233 -0.62 -6.24 -6.98
CA GLU A 233 -1.42 -5.11 -6.51
C GLU A 233 -0.73 -3.77 -6.79
N MET A 234 -1.53 -2.84 -7.31
CA MET A 234 -1.12 -1.50 -7.67
C MET A 234 -2.13 -0.48 -7.14
N MET A 235 -1.60 0.70 -6.90
CA MET A 235 -2.34 1.95 -6.81
C MET A 235 -1.65 2.97 -7.73
N GLY A 236 -2.42 3.81 -8.41
CA GLY A 236 -1.89 5.02 -9.03
C GLY A 236 -1.96 6.19 -8.04
N ARG A 237 -1.09 7.18 -8.17
CA ARG A 237 -1.11 8.37 -7.32
C ARG A 237 -2.52 8.99 -7.33
N PRO A 238 -3.17 9.18 -6.17
CA PRO A 238 -4.51 9.75 -6.11
C PRO A 238 -4.57 11.14 -6.73
N SER A 239 -5.60 11.37 -7.52
CA SER A 239 -5.89 12.67 -8.13
C SER A 239 -7.27 13.21 -7.72
N ASN A 240 -8.17 12.36 -7.23
CA ASN A 240 -9.49 12.76 -6.74
C ASN A 240 -10.07 11.68 -5.79
N ILE A 241 -11.30 11.91 -5.31
CA ILE A 241 -12.11 10.97 -4.54
C ILE A 241 -13.41 10.69 -5.30
N LYS A 242 -13.92 9.45 -5.21
CA LYS A 242 -15.28 9.08 -5.63
C LYS A 242 -16.07 8.51 -4.46
N GLY A 243 -17.39 8.45 -4.64
CA GLY A 243 -18.29 7.86 -3.66
C GLY A 243 -18.79 8.89 -2.67
N SER A 244 -19.37 8.40 -1.58
CA SER A 244 -19.86 9.20 -0.47
C SER A 244 -19.57 8.46 0.82
N TYR A 245 -19.33 9.20 1.90
CA TYR A 245 -19.17 8.62 3.23
C TYR A 245 -20.25 7.54 3.52
N PRO A 246 -19.87 6.36 4.04
CA PRO A 246 -18.53 5.93 4.47
C PRO A 246 -17.68 5.21 3.41
N ASN A 247 -18.13 5.18 2.16
CA ASN A 247 -17.54 4.40 1.06
C ASN A 247 -16.77 5.29 0.07
N GLU A 248 -16.09 6.32 0.57
CA GLU A 248 -15.21 7.12 -0.28
C GLU A 248 -13.95 6.33 -0.64
N GLU A 249 -13.53 6.46 -1.89
CA GLU A 249 -12.33 5.82 -2.42
C GLU A 249 -11.51 6.82 -3.21
N TRP A 250 -10.19 6.80 -3.04
CA TRP A 250 -9.30 7.52 -3.95
C TRP A 250 -9.38 6.96 -5.36
N ILE A 251 -9.33 7.86 -6.34
CA ILE A 251 -9.19 7.52 -7.75
C ILE A 251 -7.93 8.15 -8.32
N SER A 252 -7.33 7.44 -9.27
CA SER A 252 -6.14 7.89 -9.98
C SER A 252 -6.45 7.94 -11.46
N TYR A 253 -6.51 9.16 -11.97
CA TYR A 253 -6.48 9.47 -13.40
C TYR A 253 -6.00 10.92 -13.59
N ASP A 254 -5.36 11.18 -14.71
CA ASP A 254 -4.98 12.51 -15.12
C ASP A 254 -5.78 12.95 -16.34
N LEU A 255 -6.19 14.22 -16.35
CA LEU A 255 -6.82 14.85 -17.50
C LEU A 255 -5.75 15.48 -18.38
N ILE A 256 -5.67 15.02 -19.63
CA ILE A 256 -4.69 15.47 -20.62
C ILE A 256 -5.42 16.06 -21.81
N GLN A 257 -4.97 17.24 -22.25
CA GLN A 257 -5.39 17.83 -23.51
C GLN A 257 -4.47 17.33 -24.62
N ILE A 258 -5.03 16.66 -25.61
CA ILE A 258 -4.36 16.33 -26.87
C ILE A 258 -4.74 17.38 -27.88
N ASN A 259 -3.74 18.09 -28.40
CA ASN A 259 -3.86 19.04 -29.49
C ASN A 259 -2.70 18.79 -30.45
N LYS A 260 -2.86 19.17 -31.71
CA LYS A 260 -1.73 19.25 -32.65
C LYS A 260 -0.60 20.10 -32.07
N SER A 261 0.59 19.53 -32.03
CA SER A 261 1.84 20.10 -31.55
C SER A 261 2.94 19.93 -32.61
N GLU A 262 3.93 20.82 -32.59
CA GLU A 262 5.16 20.67 -33.37
C GLU A 262 6.12 19.65 -32.75
N GLU A 263 5.94 19.34 -31.46
CA GLU A 263 6.69 18.29 -30.77
C GLU A 263 6.31 16.90 -31.30
N PRO A 264 7.26 15.94 -31.37
CA PRO A 264 7.01 14.60 -31.89
C PRO A 264 6.03 13.80 -31.03
N TYR A 265 5.86 14.18 -29.75
CA TYR A 265 4.92 13.57 -28.81
C TYR A 265 4.49 14.58 -27.74
N ILE A 266 3.28 14.40 -27.21
CA ILE A 266 2.88 14.93 -25.91
C ILE A 266 3.35 13.93 -24.86
N GLU A 267 4.28 14.35 -24.00
CA GLU A 267 4.77 13.50 -22.91
C GLU A 267 3.95 13.69 -21.63
N HIS A 268 3.57 12.58 -21.01
CA HIS A 268 2.87 12.59 -19.73
C HIS A 268 3.45 11.55 -18.79
N SER A 269 3.60 11.92 -17.52
CA SER A 269 4.13 11.05 -16.48
C SER A 269 3.03 10.65 -15.52
N ILE A 270 2.93 9.36 -15.23
CA ILE A 270 2.07 8.82 -14.19
C ILE A 270 2.91 8.14 -13.11
N PHE A 271 2.38 8.12 -11.90
CA PHE A 271 3.05 7.59 -10.73
C PHE A 271 2.27 6.41 -10.17
N VAL A 272 2.95 5.29 -9.99
CA VAL A 272 2.34 4.03 -9.57
C VAL A 272 3.22 3.35 -8.53
N ASP A 273 2.57 2.73 -7.54
CA ASP A 273 3.26 2.02 -6.48
C ASP A 273 2.35 0.98 -5.84
N TYR A 274 2.90 0.18 -4.94
CA TYR A 274 2.13 -0.73 -4.11
C TYR A 274 1.29 0.06 -3.10
N PRO A 275 0.05 -0.37 -2.83
CA PRO A 275 -0.78 0.24 -1.81
C PRO A 275 -0.20 0.01 -0.41
N ALA A 276 -0.60 0.85 0.53
CA ALA A 276 -0.57 0.55 1.95
C ALA A 276 -1.97 0.24 2.47
N TYR A 277 -2.02 -0.53 3.56
CA TYR A 277 -3.22 -0.90 4.28
C TYR A 277 -3.01 -0.61 5.77
N ILE A 278 -4.07 -0.22 6.45
CA ILE A 278 -4.11 -0.12 7.89
C ILE A 278 -4.85 -1.36 8.41
N LYS A 279 -4.26 -2.03 9.39
CA LYS A 279 -4.90 -3.14 10.08
C LYS A 279 -5.16 -2.74 11.52
N LEU A 280 -6.43 -2.67 11.90
CA LEU A 280 -6.82 -2.33 13.27
C LEU A 280 -7.04 -3.58 14.14
N HIS A 281 -6.66 -3.46 15.42
CA HIS A 281 -6.85 -4.52 16.41
C HIS A 281 -7.69 -4.00 17.59
N GLY A 282 -8.53 -4.86 18.17
CA GLY A 282 -9.25 -4.57 19.41
C GLY A 282 -10.43 -3.61 19.28
N VAL A 283 -11.04 -3.49 18.09
CA VAL A 283 -12.18 -2.59 17.84
C VAL A 283 -13.50 -3.35 17.94
N SER A 284 -14.48 -2.80 18.66
CA SER A 284 -15.81 -3.40 18.75
C SER A 284 -16.60 -3.26 17.44
N GLU A 285 -17.52 -4.19 17.18
CA GLU A 285 -18.36 -4.18 15.97
C GLU A 285 -19.18 -2.89 15.83
N SER A 286 -19.70 -2.35 16.94
CA SER A 286 -20.43 -1.07 16.95
C SER A 286 -19.57 0.11 16.49
N MET A 287 -18.29 0.12 16.88
CA MET A 287 -17.36 1.17 16.51
C MET A 287 -16.88 1.03 15.06
N LEU A 288 -16.79 -0.20 14.54
CA LEU A 288 -16.47 -0.43 13.12
C LEU A 288 -17.46 0.29 12.19
N LEU A 289 -18.75 0.25 12.52
CA LEU A 289 -19.81 0.78 11.68
C LEU A 289 -20.10 2.28 11.92
N GLY A 290 -20.04 2.74 13.17
CA GLY A 290 -20.47 4.08 13.55
C GLY A 290 -19.37 5.15 13.58
N SER A 291 -18.13 4.80 13.27
CA SER A 291 -16.98 5.71 13.31
C SER A 291 -16.83 6.53 12.02
N GLU A 292 -16.36 7.77 12.16
CA GLU A 292 -15.91 8.59 11.04
C GLU A 292 -14.38 8.75 11.13
N LEU A 293 -13.67 8.13 10.19
CA LEU A 293 -12.24 8.30 9.97
C LEU A 293 -12.00 9.22 8.78
N ARG A 294 -11.20 10.25 9.00
CA ARG A 294 -10.74 11.19 7.99
C ARG A 294 -9.24 11.00 7.75
N LEU A 295 -8.82 10.85 6.50
CA LEU A 295 -7.43 10.74 6.07
C LEU A 295 -7.11 11.87 5.08
N GLU A 296 -6.38 12.87 5.55
CA GLU A 296 -5.97 14.04 4.76
C GLU A 296 -4.48 13.93 4.41
N PRO A 297 -4.12 13.73 3.13
CA PRO A 297 -2.72 13.65 2.74
C PRO A 297 -2.03 15.01 2.82
N ILE A 298 -0.80 15.01 3.33
CA ILE A 298 0.14 16.13 3.27
C ILE A 298 1.00 15.95 2.01
N TYR A 299 0.76 16.78 1.00
CA TYR A 299 1.48 16.71 -0.28
C TYR A 299 1.71 18.10 -0.87
N ASN A 300 2.75 18.21 -1.70
CA ASN A 300 2.96 19.40 -2.52
C ASN A 300 2.08 19.30 -3.76
N ALA A 301 1.00 20.08 -3.79
CA ALA A 301 0.15 20.16 -4.96
C ALA A 301 0.90 20.81 -6.14
N PRO A 302 0.67 20.37 -7.39
CA PRO A 302 1.17 21.08 -8.56
C PRO A 302 0.71 22.52 -8.56
N GLU A 303 1.55 23.44 -9.03
CA GLU A 303 1.25 24.87 -9.07
C GLU A 303 -0.11 25.13 -9.76
N GLY A 304 -0.98 25.91 -9.10
CA GLY A 304 -2.30 26.27 -9.62
C GLY A 304 -3.41 25.22 -9.48
N LYS A 305 -3.17 24.05 -8.84
CA LYS A 305 -4.21 23.05 -8.55
C LYS A 305 -4.41 22.86 -7.05
N VAL A 306 -5.64 23.04 -6.57
CA VAL A 306 -6.06 22.58 -5.23
C VAL A 306 -6.82 21.27 -5.42
N LEU A 307 -6.25 20.14 -4.99
CA LEU A 307 -6.97 18.86 -4.97
C LEU A 307 -7.51 18.62 -3.56
N ASN A 308 -8.83 18.45 -3.45
CA ASN A 308 -9.43 17.99 -2.22
C ASN A 308 -9.34 16.46 -2.17
N LEU A 309 -8.34 15.95 -1.45
CA LEU A 309 -8.05 14.52 -1.30
C LEU A 309 -8.33 14.00 0.12
N ASP A 310 -9.15 14.76 0.84
CA ASP A 310 -9.62 14.45 2.17
C ASP A 310 -10.63 13.28 2.16
N LEU A 311 -10.13 12.08 2.42
CA LEU A 311 -10.94 10.86 2.33
C LEU A 311 -11.66 10.60 3.65
N LYS A 312 -12.98 10.38 3.56
CA LYS A 312 -13.82 10.01 4.69
C LYS A 312 -14.33 8.58 4.58
N THR A 313 -14.06 7.79 5.61
CA THR A 313 -14.48 6.40 5.69
C THR A 313 -14.85 6.02 7.12
N ASN A 314 -15.21 4.77 7.36
CA ASN A 314 -15.37 4.22 8.70
C ASN A 314 -14.33 3.12 8.95
N LEU A 315 -14.21 2.67 10.19
CA LEU A 315 -13.22 1.65 10.54
C LEU A 315 -13.53 0.28 9.91
N ASN A 316 -14.80 -0.02 9.58
CA ASN A 316 -15.18 -1.25 8.88
C ASN A 316 -14.55 -1.37 7.48
N ASN A 317 -14.42 -0.25 6.77
CA ASN A 317 -13.89 -0.23 5.41
C ASN A 317 -12.36 -0.12 5.36
N LEU A 318 -11.72 0.20 6.49
CA LEU A 318 -10.31 0.56 6.55
C LEU A 318 -9.36 -0.58 6.15
N ASP A 319 -9.67 -1.82 6.53
CA ASP A 319 -8.82 -2.98 6.27
C ASP A 319 -8.65 -3.27 4.75
N ASN A 320 -9.62 -2.83 3.93
CA ASN A 320 -9.61 -3.02 2.48
C ASN A 320 -9.28 -1.74 1.70
N LEU A 321 -9.15 -0.60 2.39
CA LEU A 321 -8.90 0.68 1.75
C LEU A 321 -7.43 0.75 1.30
N LYS A 322 -7.21 0.92 -0.01
CA LYS A 322 -5.88 1.17 -0.58
C LYS A 322 -5.42 2.58 -0.26
N ILE A 323 -4.27 2.71 0.39
CA ILE A 323 -3.66 3.98 0.79
C ILE A 323 -2.38 4.25 -0.01
N TRP A 324 -2.21 5.50 -0.44
CA TRP A 324 -1.01 5.92 -1.16
C TRP A 324 0.16 6.10 -0.20
N ARG A 325 0.97 5.05 -0.07
CA ARG A 325 1.99 4.94 0.99
C ARG A 325 3.09 6.00 0.98
N ALA A 326 3.27 6.71 -0.13
CA ALA A 326 4.33 7.71 -0.26
C ALA A 326 3.95 9.09 0.32
N TRP A 327 2.72 9.26 0.82
CA TRP A 327 2.31 10.46 1.54
C TRP A 327 2.39 10.27 3.05
N GLN A 328 2.54 11.39 3.74
CA GLN A 328 2.20 11.50 5.15
C GLN A 328 0.73 11.91 5.27
N TYR A 329 0.02 11.36 6.25
CA TYR A 329 -1.40 11.62 6.45
C TYR A 329 -1.68 12.31 7.79
N ARG A 330 -2.43 13.40 7.76
CA ARG A 330 -3.18 13.83 8.94
C ARG A 330 -4.42 12.95 9.06
N HIS A 331 -4.75 12.58 10.29
CA HIS A 331 -5.93 11.77 10.55
C HIS A 331 -6.75 12.34 11.70
N SER A 332 -8.06 12.13 11.63
CA SER A 332 -8.98 12.35 12.74
C SER A 332 -9.99 11.23 12.75
N LEU A 333 -10.25 10.65 13.92
CA LEU A 333 -11.20 9.58 14.11
C LEU A 333 -12.19 9.98 15.18
N THR A 334 -13.48 9.93 14.87
CA THR A 334 -14.55 10.23 15.83
C THR A 334 -15.55 9.08 15.90
N TYR A 335 -16.11 8.85 17.08
CA TYR A 335 -17.21 7.91 17.31
C TYR A 335 -18.04 8.42 18.48
N ASN A 336 -19.35 8.61 18.29
CA ASN A 336 -20.27 9.19 19.30
C ASN A 336 -19.73 10.48 19.94
N ASP A 337 -19.26 11.43 19.14
CA ASP A 337 -18.68 12.71 19.58
C ASP A 337 -17.43 12.61 20.48
N VAL A 338 -16.79 11.43 20.50
CA VAL A 338 -15.49 11.20 21.16
C VAL A 338 -14.40 11.07 20.11
N GLU A 339 -13.30 11.81 20.30
CA GLU A 339 -12.13 11.74 19.43
C GLU A 339 -11.20 10.61 19.87
N TYR A 340 -10.77 9.81 18.91
CA TYR A 340 -9.81 8.73 19.08
C TYR A 340 -8.55 9.02 18.28
N LYS A 341 -7.43 8.43 18.72
CA LYS A 341 -6.19 8.44 17.96
C LYS A 341 -5.82 7.05 17.48
N LEU A 342 -5.23 7.00 16.30
CA LEU A 342 -4.58 5.82 15.76
C LEU A 342 -3.20 5.68 16.41
N ILE A 343 -2.91 4.52 16.99
CA ILE A 343 -1.70 4.23 17.76
C ILE A 343 -0.95 3.10 17.07
N ASP A 344 0.35 3.28 16.87
CA ASP A 344 1.20 2.20 16.38
C ASP A 344 1.32 1.09 17.43
N LYS A 345 0.95 -0.13 17.04
CA LYS A 345 0.86 -1.28 17.94
C LYS A 345 2.20 -1.63 18.60
N ASN A 346 3.31 -1.42 17.90
CA ASN A 346 4.64 -1.83 18.34
C ASN A 346 5.30 -0.77 19.22
N THR A 347 5.21 0.50 18.81
CA THR A 347 5.86 1.62 19.51
C THR A 347 4.99 2.24 20.59
N ARG A 348 3.68 1.97 20.58
CA ARG A 348 2.67 2.58 21.47
C ARG A 348 2.60 4.10 21.39
N LYS A 349 3.06 4.69 20.28
CA LYS A 349 2.95 6.13 19.98
C LYS A 349 1.81 6.38 19.01
N VAL A 350 1.20 7.56 19.05
CA VAL A 350 0.29 8.02 18.00
C VAL A 350 0.99 7.90 16.65
N TRP A 351 0.27 7.33 15.70
CA TRP A 351 0.74 7.18 14.34
C TRP A 351 0.95 8.56 13.72
N ASP A 352 2.15 8.80 13.22
CA ASP A 352 2.60 10.02 12.57
C ASP A 352 2.05 10.21 11.15
N GLY A 353 1.23 9.25 10.68
CA GLY A 353 0.66 9.27 9.34
C GLY A 353 1.60 8.73 8.26
N VAL A 354 2.75 8.17 8.61
CA VAL A 354 3.75 7.70 7.64
C VAL A 354 3.73 6.17 7.55
N PHE A 355 3.86 5.66 6.32
CA PHE A 355 4.04 4.23 6.05
C PHE A 355 5.52 3.91 5.79
N SER A 356 5.96 2.74 6.25
CA SER A 356 7.28 2.23 5.88
C SER A 356 7.32 1.88 4.40
N TYR A 357 8.42 2.21 3.72
CA TYR A 357 8.60 1.82 2.33
C TYR A 357 9.23 0.42 2.23
N TYR A 358 8.54 -0.51 1.57
CA TYR A 358 9.07 -1.84 1.23
C TYR A 358 9.15 -2.01 -0.29
N ASN A 359 10.34 -2.32 -0.77
CA ASN A 359 10.56 -2.51 -2.21
C ASN A 359 9.78 -3.74 -2.72
N ASN A 360 9.06 -3.57 -3.83
CA ASN A 360 8.27 -4.62 -4.49
C ASN A 360 7.19 -5.30 -3.61
N ASN A 361 6.63 -4.61 -2.62
CA ASN A 361 5.54 -5.17 -1.81
C ASN A 361 4.64 -4.08 -1.23
N PHE A 362 3.38 -4.42 -0.93
CA PHE A 362 2.48 -3.55 -0.17
C PHE A 362 2.93 -3.43 1.29
N THR A 363 2.38 -2.47 2.00
CA THR A 363 2.72 -2.20 3.40
C THR A 363 1.48 -2.33 4.27
N ILE A 364 1.58 -3.11 5.35
CA ILE A 364 0.53 -3.15 6.37
C ILE A 364 1.04 -2.37 7.59
N LYS A 365 0.24 -1.41 8.05
CA LYS A 365 0.46 -0.71 9.32
C LYS A 365 -0.49 -1.24 10.37
N ASP A 366 0.06 -1.98 11.34
CA ASP A 366 -0.70 -2.47 12.49
C ASP A 366 -0.95 -1.33 13.49
N LEU A 367 -2.20 -0.94 13.62
CA LEU A 367 -2.65 0.12 14.51
C LEU A 367 -3.62 -0.41 15.57
N THR A 368 -3.67 0.27 16.71
CA THR A 368 -4.73 0.15 17.72
C THR A 368 -5.38 1.50 17.93
N LEU A 369 -6.54 1.53 18.57
CA LEU A 369 -7.16 2.78 18.97
C LEU A 369 -6.66 3.19 20.35
N GLY A 370 -6.68 4.49 20.62
CA GLY A 370 -6.61 4.94 21.99
C GLY A 370 -7.25 6.29 22.23
N TYR A 371 -7.41 6.55 23.52
CA TYR A 371 -8.08 7.73 24.03
C TYR A 371 -7.07 8.85 24.23
N VAL A 372 -7.55 10.07 23.99
CA VAL A 372 -6.93 11.30 24.45
C VAL A 372 -7.84 11.87 25.53
N LEU A 373 -7.28 12.31 26.65
CA LEU A 373 -7.99 13.08 27.66
C LEU A 373 -8.60 14.30 26.97
N GLU A 374 -9.92 14.31 26.87
CA GLU A 374 -10.60 15.28 26.03
C GLU A 374 -10.47 16.69 26.60
N SER A 375 -9.96 17.61 25.79
CA SER A 375 -9.90 19.04 26.12
C SER A 375 -11.28 19.66 26.33
N LYS A 376 -12.35 19.01 25.83
CA LYS A 376 -13.74 19.48 25.97
C LYS A 376 -14.20 19.52 27.44
N TYR A 377 -13.58 18.72 28.31
CA TYR A 377 -13.82 18.75 29.75
C TYR A 377 -12.83 19.63 30.52
N ASN A 378 -12.01 20.45 29.86
CA ASN A 378 -11.04 21.33 30.54
C ASN A 378 -11.68 22.28 31.56
N SER A 379 -12.98 22.60 31.43
CA SER A 379 -13.72 23.37 32.43
C SER A 379 -14.10 22.57 33.68
N GLN A 380 -14.17 21.24 33.57
CA GLN A 380 -14.45 20.31 34.67
C GLN A 380 -13.19 19.73 35.31
N ASN A 381 -12.07 19.78 34.58
CA ASN A 381 -10.76 19.36 35.01
C ASN A 381 -10.11 20.48 35.85
N ILE A 382 -10.25 20.38 37.17
CA ILE A 382 -9.79 21.41 38.10
C ILE A 382 -8.92 20.81 39.20
N TYR A 383 -8.15 21.65 39.86
CA TYR A 383 -7.51 21.28 41.12
C TYR A 383 -7.88 22.27 42.22
N LYS A 384 -7.88 21.79 43.47
CA LYS A 384 -8.11 22.63 44.66
C LYS A 384 -7.18 22.22 45.79
N PHE A 385 -6.85 23.19 46.63
CA PHE A 385 -6.14 22.96 47.88
C PHE A 385 -7.14 22.75 49.01
N GLU A 386 -6.95 21.67 49.75
CA GLU A 386 -7.52 21.50 51.09
C GLU A 386 -6.34 21.52 52.08
N GLY A 387 -6.50 22.10 53.26
CA GLY A 387 -5.39 22.38 54.19
C GLY A 387 -4.46 21.19 54.47
N ASN A 388 -3.29 21.45 55.07
CA ASN A 388 -2.25 20.45 55.36
C ASN A 388 -1.62 19.81 54.09
N ASN A 389 -1.25 20.63 53.10
CA ASN A 389 -0.56 20.18 51.88
C ASN A 389 -1.37 19.20 51.00
N MET A 390 -2.70 19.18 51.15
CA MET A 390 -3.57 18.32 50.37
C MET A 390 -4.01 18.99 49.07
N ILE A 391 -3.86 18.27 47.96
CA ILE A 391 -4.34 18.67 46.64
C ILE A 391 -5.38 17.66 46.20
N ILE A 392 -6.50 18.15 45.70
CA ILE A 392 -7.53 17.33 45.08
C ILE A 392 -7.60 17.69 43.61
N LEU A 393 -7.39 16.70 42.75
CA LEU A 393 -7.60 16.82 41.32
C LEU A 393 -8.94 16.22 40.96
N ASP A 394 -9.75 16.99 40.25
CA ASP A 394 -10.97 16.55 39.61
C ASP A 394 -10.64 16.26 38.14
N ILE A 395 -10.67 14.99 37.72
CA ILE A 395 -10.32 14.58 36.35
C ILE A 395 -11.43 13.73 35.76
N VAL A 396 -11.88 14.07 34.55
CA VAL A 396 -12.84 13.26 33.79
C VAL A 396 -12.08 12.31 32.86
N PHE A 397 -12.28 11.01 33.08
CA PHE A 397 -11.74 9.96 32.21
C PHE A 397 -12.78 9.55 31.17
N PRO A 398 -12.39 8.93 30.03
CA PRO A 398 -13.32 8.29 29.11
C PRO A 398 -14.20 7.25 29.81
N GLU A 399 -15.49 7.17 29.47
CA GLU A 399 -16.45 6.24 30.10
C GLU A 399 -16.11 4.75 29.87
N SER A 400 -15.39 4.47 28.79
CA SER A 400 -14.91 3.15 28.41
C SER A 400 -13.81 2.59 29.34
N ILE A 401 -13.16 3.44 30.14
CA ILE A 401 -12.17 2.98 31.11
C ILE A 401 -12.88 2.59 32.40
N SER A 402 -12.81 1.30 32.72
CA SER A 402 -13.45 0.75 33.92
C SER A 402 -12.88 1.36 35.20
N SER A 403 -13.74 1.58 36.19
CA SER A 403 -13.34 2.12 37.49
C SER A 403 -12.30 1.23 38.18
N GLU A 404 -12.34 -0.08 37.93
CA GLU A 404 -11.34 -1.02 38.44
C GLU A 404 -9.91 -0.74 37.95
N LYS A 405 -9.74 -0.02 36.84
CA LYS A 405 -8.42 0.37 36.31
C LYS A 405 -7.94 1.73 36.80
N ILE A 406 -8.83 2.53 37.39
CA ILE A 406 -8.54 3.90 37.85
C ILE A 406 -8.51 3.99 39.38
N GLU A 407 -9.51 3.41 40.05
CA GLU A 407 -9.68 3.55 41.50
C GLU A 407 -8.57 2.84 42.29
N SER A 408 -8.11 3.53 43.34
CA SER A 408 -7.16 3.01 44.33
C SER A 408 -7.62 3.39 45.73
N LYS A 409 -7.56 2.44 46.67
CA LYS A 409 -7.92 2.69 48.07
C LYS A 409 -6.76 3.36 48.81
N ILE A 410 -7.07 3.91 49.98
CA ILE A 410 -6.06 4.50 50.87
C ILE A 410 -4.95 3.47 51.16
N GLY A 411 -3.71 3.85 50.86
CA GLY A 411 -2.53 3.01 51.08
C GLY A 411 -2.25 1.99 49.98
N GLU A 412 -3.09 1.90 48.94
CA GLU A 412 -2.80 1.10 47.75
C GLU A 412 -2.02 1.96 46.73
N PRO A 413 -1.07 1.38 45.98
CA PRO A 413 -0.43 2.08 44.88
C PRO A 413 -1.47 2.42 43.79
N ALA A 414 -1.21 3.51 43.06
CA ALA A 414 -1.97 3.83 41.86
C ALA A 414 -1.91 2.65 40.89
N LYS A 415 -3.03 2.37 40.22
CA LYS A 415 -3.08 1.35 39.16
C LYS A 415 -2.45 1.81 37.85
N PHE A 416 -2.11 3.10 37.76
CA PHE A 416 -1.41 3.73 36.66
C PHE A 416 -0.45 4.79 37.20
N LYS A 417 0.65 5.04 36.50
CA LYS A 417 1.57 6.12 36.86
C LYS A 417 1.16 7.42 36.17
N PHE A 418 1.32 8.52 36.89
CA PHE A 418 1.13 9.86 36.38
C PHE A 418 2.09 10.82 37.08
N SER A 419 2.36 11.92 36.41
CA SER A 419 3.18 13.02 36.88
C SER A 419 2.38 14.31 36.87
N LEU A 420 2.75 15.22 37.76
CA LEU A 420 2.23 16.58 37.80
C LEU A 420 3.36 17.55 37.48
N TYR A 421 3.04 18.57 36.69
CA TYR A 421 3.96 19.65 36.38
C TYR A 421 3.29 21.00 36.65
N ASP A 422 4.06 21.92 37.21
CA ASP A 422 3.74 23.34 37.23
C ASP A 422 4.72 24.02 36.28
N GLU A 423 4.21 24.55 35.17
CA GLU A 423 5.02 24.90 34.01
C GLU A 423 5.91 23.71 33.60
N ASP A 424 7.24 23.85 33.62
CA ASP A 424 8.20 22.80 33.31
C ASP A 424 8.75 22.07 34.56
N VAL A 425 8.26 22.41 35.75
CA VAL A 425 8.76 21.88 37.03
C VAL A 425 7.90 20.70 37.49
N LYS A 426 8.52 19.52 37.59
CA LYS A 426 7.85 18.32 38.12
C LYS A 426 7.54 18.48 39.60
N ILE A 427 6.28 18.26 39.97
CA ILE A 427 5.78 18.41 41.32
C ILE A 427 5.89 17.07 42.05
N PRO A 428 6.67 16.97 43.15
CA PRO A 428 6.71 15.77 43.96
C PRO A 428 5.41 15.65 44.79
N PHE A 429 4.78 14.48 44.75
CA PHE A 429 3.58 14.20 45.52
C PHE A 429 3.57 12.75 46.06
N ASN A 430 2.76 12.53 47.08
CA ASN A 430 2.39 11.21 47.58
C ASN A 430 0.90 10.98 47.33
N LEU A 431 0.55 9.99 46.52
CA LEU A 431 -0.85 9.61 46.28
C LEU A 431 -1.48 9.05 47.57
N GLN A 432 -2.67 9.54 47.91
CA GLN A 432 -3.47 9.02 49.02
C GLN A 432 -4.53 8.04 48.53
N MET A 433 -5.38 8.45 47.58
CA MET A 433 -6.43 7.62 46.99
C MET A 433 -6.95 8.19 45.66
N ILE A 434 -7.61 7.35 44.88
CA ILE A 434 -8.38 7.73 43.68
C ILE A 434 -9.77 7.13 43.79
N GLN A 435 -10.80 7.97 43.76
CA GLN A 435 -12.20 7.51 43.85
C GLN A 435 -13.07 8.17 42.78
N ARG A 436 -14.05 7.43 42.25
CA ARG A 436 -15.06 7.99 41.35
C ARG A 436 -15.99 8.95 42.10
N ASP A 437 -16.28 10.09 41.49
CA ASP A 437 -17.29 11.03 41.99
C ASP A 437 -18.68 10.52 41.64
N LYS A 438 -19.32 9.82 42.59
CA LYS A 438 -20.66 9.22 42.42
C LYS A 438 -21.76 10.24 42.14
N ASN A 439 -21.52 11.52 42.44
CA ASN A 439 -22.47 12.60 42.21
C ASN A 439 -22.32 13.22 40.81
N SER A 440 -21.31 12.81 40.04
CA SER A 440 -21.11 13.27 38.67
C SER A 440 -21.86 12.37 37.68
N ASN A 441 -22.51 12.98 36.69
CA ASN A 441 -23.07 12.25 35.55
C ASN A 441 -22.01 11.81 34.54
N THR A 442 -20.76 12.24 34.73
CA THR A 442 -19.60 11.86 33.90
C THR A 442 -18.71 10.86 34.65
N ASN A 443 -17.77 10.21 33.94
CA ASN A 443 -16.76 9.34 34.56
C ASN A 443 -15.64 10.18 35.24
N LYS A 444 -16.05 11.04 36.18
CA LYS A 444 -15.20 11.95 36.95
C LYS A 444 -14.60 11.25 38.16
N TYR A 445 -13.31 11.47 38.40
CA TYR A 445 -12.57 10.94 39.53
C TYR A 445 -11.93 12.06 40.34
N LYS A 446 -11.84 11.83 41.65
CA LYS A 446 -11.12 12.66 42.61
C LYS A 446 -9.83 11.97 42.98
N ILE A 447 -8.72 12.62 42.68
CA ILE A 447 -7.36 12.16 43.01
C ILE A 447 -6.85 12.99 44.19
N TYR A 448 -6.61 12.33 45.32
CA TYR A 448 -6.18 12.96 46.56
C TYR A 448 -4.67 12.80 46.72
N LEU A 449 -3.96 13.92 46.79
CA LEU A 449 -2.50 13.97 46.82
C LEU A 449 -2.02 14.76 48.03
N ASN A 450 -0.87 14.37 48.57
CA ASN A 450 -0.11 15.19 49.51
C ASN A 450 1.15 15.69 48.78
N ALA A 451 1.23 17.00 48.53
CA ALA A 451 2.35 17.61 47.82
C ALA A 451 2.80 18.88 48.53
N ASN A 452 4.10 19.17 48.50
CA ASN A 452 4.62 20.36 49.15
C ASN A 452 4.20 21.62 48.37
N TYR A 453 3.28 22.39 48.95
CA TYR A 453 2.65 23.58 48.34
C TYR A 453 3.67 24.63 47.87
N ILE A 454 4.84 24.70 48.50
CA ILE A 454 5.90 25.68 48.21
C ILE A 454 6.42 25.58 46.77
N ALA A 455 6.20 24.44 46.09
CA ALA A 455 6.66 24.21 44.72
C ALA A 455 5.69 24.71 43.63
N MET A 456 4.53 25.27 43.98
CA MET A 456 3.49 25.68 43.02
C MET A 456 3.39 27.21 42.92
N ASN A 457 3.84 27.77 41.79
CA ASN A 457 3.77 29.20 41.47
C ASN A 457 2.79 29.51 40.33
N GLY A 458 2.44 28.52 39.49
CA GLY A 458 1.56 28.69 38.35
C GLY A 458 0.07 28.65 38.71
N LYS A 459 -0.75 29.26 37.84
CA LYS A 459 -2.21 29.23 37.96
C LYS A 459 -2.80 27.87 37.57
N ASP A 460 -2.08 27.12 36.74
CA ASP A 460 -2.53 25.91 36.10
C ASP A 460 -1.50 24.78 36.33
N ILE A 461 -1.98 23.56 36.56
CA ILE A 461 -1.14 22.36 36.72
C ILE A 461 -1.35 21.46 35.51
N ILE A 462 -0.29 20.87 34.98
CA ILE A 462 -0.38 19.83 33.96
C ILE A 462 -0.40 18.47 34.65
N PHE A 463 -1.52 17.75 34.52
CA PHE A 463 -1.58 16.33 34.82
C PHE A 463 -1.15 15.56 33.58
N MET A 464 -0.15 14.69 33.70
CA MET A 464 0.35 13.88 32.61
C MET A 464 0.34 12.41 33.02
N LEU A 465 -0.28 11.56 32.19
CA LEU A 465 -0.22 10.12 32.38
C LEU A 465 1.21 9.64 32.03
N ASP A 466 1.82 8.80 32.86
CA ASP A 466 3.18 8.29 32.59
C ASP A 466 3.16 6.88 31.97
N GLU A 467 2.05 6.16 32.13
CA GLU A 467 1.88 4.79 31.63
C GLU A 467 0.51 4.60 30.98
N SER A 468 0.47 3.78 29.93
CA SER A 468 -0.78 3.56 29.21
C SER A 468 -1.82 2.79 30.03
N ILE A 469 -3.07 3.28 30.05
CA ILE A 469 -4.21 2.60 30.67
C ILE A 469 -5.04 1.97 29.56
N LEU A 470 -5.03 0.64 29.44
CA LEU A 470 -5.78 -0.09 28.41
C LEU A 470 -7.12 -0.60 28.98
N ASP A 471 -8.20 -0.47 28.22
CA ASP A 471 -9.48 -1.14 28.46
C ASP A 471 -9.39 -2.65 28.13
N ASP A 472 -10.50 -3.36 28.30
CA ASP A 472 -10.54 -4.83 28.13
C ASP A 472 -10.40 -5.25 26.65
N ASN A 473 -10.60 -4.33 25.72
CA ASN A 473 -10.39 -4.53 24.28
C ASN A 473 -8.97 -4.14 23.85
N GLY A 474 -8.12 -3.68 24.78
CA GLY A 474 -6.77 -3.21 24.50
C GLY A 474 -6.70 -1.80 23.92
N ILE A 475 -7.82 -1.06 23.91
CA ILE A 475 -7.89 0.36 23.56
C ILE A 475 -7.57 1.15 24.82
N GLY A 476 -6.67 2.13 24.76
CA GLY A 476 -6.28 2.80 25.99
C GLY A 476 -5.75 4.21 25.85
N MET A 477 -5.62 4.87 26.99
CA MET A 477 -4.87 6.11 27.09
C MET A 477 -3.38 5.80 26.94
N ILE A 478 -2.66 6.54 26.12
CA ILE A 478 -1.19 6.45 26.04
C ILE A 478 -0.58 7.45 27.02
N GLY A 479 0.36 7.02 27.86
CA GLY A 479 1.06 7.87 28.84
C GLY A 479 1.49 9.21 28.25
N ASP A 480 2.51 9.20 27.39
CA ASP A 480 3.18 10.40 26.85
C ASP A 480 2.31 11.37 26.04
N MET A 481 1.02 11.07 25.84
CA MET A 481 0.10 11.85 25.00
C MET A 481 -1.18 12.25 25.72
N ASN A 482 -1.37 11.79 26.95
CA ASN A 482 -2.52 12.13 27.78
C ASN A 482 -2.08 13.10 28.87
N PHE A 483 -2.08 14.38 28.52
CA PHE A 483 -1.97 15.44 29.50
C PHE A 483 -3.15 16.39 29.44
N ILE A 484 -3.51 16.96 30.59
CA ILE A 484 -4.53 17.98 30.71
C ILE A 484 -4.05 19.10 31.61
N THR A 485 -4.44 20.31 31.25
CA THR A 485 -4.25 21.49 32.07
C THR A 485 -5.41 21.60 33.06
N LEU A 486 -5.11 21.45 34.34
CA LEU A 486 -6.02 21.61 35.46
C LEU A 486 -6.01 23.07 35.90
N LYS A 487 -7.18 23.69 35.94
CA LYS A 487 -7.33 25.07 36.44
C LYS A 487 -7.56 25.10 37.93
N HIS A 488 -7.00 26.11 38.61
CA HIS A 488 -7.25 26.29 40.04
C HIS A 488 -8.72 26.68 40.28
N SER A 489 -9.43 25.88 41.07
CA SER A 489 -10.77 26.23 41.53
C SER A 489 -10.68 27.26 42.63
N LYS A 490 -11.03 28.52 42.32
CA LYS A 490 -11.17 29.56 43.34
C LYS A 490 -12.38 29.19 44.21
N ASN A 491 -12.14 28.88 45.48
CA ASN A 491 -13.23 28.80 46.46
C ASN A 491 -13.93 30.16 46.49
N ASN A 492 -15.19 30.23 46.02
CA ASN A 492 -16.05 31.42 46.11
C ASN A 492 -16.51 31.74 47.55
N ASN A 493 -15.80 31.23 48.57
CA ASN A 493 -16.09 31.45 49.98
C ASN A 493 -14.87 32.05 50.70
N GLN A 494 -14.36 33.16 50.18
CA GLN A 494 -13.56 34.13 50.97
C GLN A 494 -14.17 35.51 50.82
#